data_AF-A0A820H4G0-F1
#
_entry.id   AF-A0A820H4G0-F1
#
_cell.length_a   1.000
_cell.length_b   1.000
_cell.length_c   1.000
_cell.angle_alpha   90.00
_cell.angle_beta   90.00
_cell.angle_gamma   90.00
#
_symmetry.space_group_name_H-M   'P 1'
#
loop_
_entity.id
_entity.type
_entity.pdbx_description
1 polymer ?
#
loop_
_entity_poly.entity_id
_entity_poly.type
_entity_poly.pdbx_seq_one_letter_code
_entity_poly.pdbx_strand_id
1 'polypeptide(L)'
;MLIYWSILVIIFGILVYVLRSGHKKKAGRPSSHKKKHHSSSHEHEFGKWTPIDFRAPSPPVYPDWSIETTKPLPYRPFKYGPDYFITMGLRRLDLDDWIELDNQWARFHEEKKARLATERASRLCKTTPEAHDAALETMELLSEYL
;
A
#
# COMPACT_ATOMS: atom_id res chain seq x y z
N MET A 1 -52.07 -1.12 41.10
CA MET A 1 -51.49 -2.28 40.38
C MET A 1 -50.77 -1.87 39.10
N LEU A 2 -51.37 -1.07 38.20
CA LEU A 2 -50.76 -0.66 36.92
C LEU A 2 -49.45 0.16 37.04
N ILE A 3 -49.33 0.99 38.08
CA ILE A 3 -48.14 1.86 38.30
C ILE A 3 -46.89 1.03 38.67
N TYR A 4 -47.05 -0.07 39.39
CA TYR A 4 -45.91 -0.93 39.75
C TYR A 4 -45.38 -1.73 38.56
N TRP A 5 -46.26 -2.07 37.60
CA TRP A 5 -45.89 -2.72 36.35
C TRP A 5 -45.12 -1.79 35.41
N SER A 6 -45.51 -0.52 35.31
CA SER A 6 -44.76 0.44 34.49
C SER A 6 -43.37 0.71 35.05
N ILE A 7 -43.22 0.80 36.38
CA ILE A 7 -41.92 0.95 37.05
C ILE A 7 -41.02 -0.27 36.78
N LEU A 8 -41.56 -1.49 36.87
CA LEU A 8 -40.82 -2.73 36.59
C LEU A 8 -40.29 -2.80 35.15
N VAL A 9 -41.09 -2.38 34.17
CA VAL A 9 -40.68 -2.38 32.76
C VAL A 9 -39.58 -1.36 32.50
N ILE A 10 -39.64 -0.19 33.14
CA ILE A 10 -38.60 0.84 33.00
C ILE A 10 -37.29 0.37 33.63
N ILE A 11 -37.34 -0.22 34.83
CA ILE A 11 -36.15 -0.77 35.51
C ILE A 11 -35.53 -1.91 34.66
N PHE A 12 -36.37 -2.79 34.11
CA PHE A 12 -35.90 -3.87 33.23
C PHE A 12 -35.26 -3.31 31.94
N GLY A 13 -35.84 -2.27 31.34
CA GLY A 13 -35.27 -1.59 30.18
C GLY A 13 -33.90 -0.96 30.46
N ILE A 14 -33.74 -0.31 31.62
CA ILE A 14 -32.46 0.28 32.06
C ILE A 14 -31.43 -0.82 32.33
N LEU A 15 -31.82 -1.92 32.98
CA LEU A 15 -30.95 -3.06 33.24
C LEU A 15 -30.45 -3.68 31.93
N VAL A 16 -31.33 -3.91 30.95
CA VAL A 16 -30.96 -4.44 29.63
C VAL A 16 -30.04 -3.47 28.88
N TYR A 17 -30.29 -2.16 28.98
CA TYR A 17 -29.44 -1.14 28.35
C TYR A 17 -28.02 -1.13 28.94
N VAL A 18 -27.89 -1.20 30.27
CA VAL A 18 -26.59 -1.25 30.96
C VAL A 18 -25.86 -2.56 30.66
N LEU A 19 -26.56 -3.69 30.63
CA LEU A 19 -25.96 -4.98 30.27
C LEU A 19 -25.49 -5.02 28.80
N ARG A 20 -26.19 -4.34 27.88
CA ARG A 20 -25.77 -4.21 26.47
C ARG A 20 -24.67 -3.18 26.23
N SER A 21 -24.59 -2.12 27.03
CA SER A 21 -23.59 -1.07 26.84
C SER A 21 -22.16 -1.51 27.26
N GLY A 22 -22.05 -2.57 28.06
CA GLY A 22 -20.81 -3.02 28.69
C GLY A 22 -19.75 -3.71 27.82
N HIS A 23 -19.93 -3.90 26.50
CA HIS A 23 -18.92 -4.62 25.71
C HIS A 23 -18.72 -4.07 24.28
N LYS A 24 -18.29 -2.81 24.17
CA LYS A 24 -17.43 -2.44 23.03
C LYS A 24 -15.98 -2.74 23.41
N LYS A 25 -15.55 -3.99 23.22
CA LYS A 25 -14.12 -4.31 23.24
C LYS A 25 -13.46 -3.45 22.17
N LYS A 26 -12.60 -2.50 22.55
CA LYS A 26 -11.69 -1.86 21.59
C LYS A 26 -10.94 -3.00 20.92
N ALA A 27 -11.14 -3.18 19.61
CA ALA A 27 -10.43 -4.19 18.86
C ALA A 27 -8.93 -3.94 19.07
N GLY A 28 -8.26 -4.84 19.79
CA GLY A 28 -6.83 -4.79 19.96
C GLY A 28 -6.20 -4.77 18.57
N ARG A 29 -5.26 -3.85 18.34
CA ARG A 29 -4.44 -3.82 17.13
C ARG A 29 -3.95 -5.25 16.87
N PRO A 30 -4.13 -5.82 15.66
CA PRO A 30 -3.50 -7.09 15.33
C PRO A 30 -2.00 -6.93 15.59
N SER A 31 -1.43 -7.85 16.37
CA SER A 31 0.01 -7.89 16.64
C SER A 31 0.73 -7.88 15.28
N SER A 32 1.42 -6.78 14.99
CA SER A 32 2.35 -6.72 13.87
C SER A 32 3.24 -7.95 13.95
N HIS A 33 3.27 -8.73 12.87
CA HIS A 33 4.17 -9.87 12.73
C HIS A 33 5.58 -9.36 13.09
N LYS A 34 6.19 -9.89 14.16
CA LYS A 34 7.57 -9.57 14.52
C LYS A 34 8.49 -10.08 13.41
N LYS A 35 8.67 -9.29 12.34
CA LYS A 35 9.72 -9.55 11.36
C LYS A 35 11.04 -9.43 12.11
N LYS A 36 11.82 -10.52 12.11
CA LYS A 36 13.19 -10.54 12.64
C LYS A 36 13.98 -9.49 11.86
N HIS A 37 14.41 -8.42 12.52
CA HIS A 37 15.37 -7.50 11.95
C HIS A 37 16.72 -8.24 11.85
N HIS A 38 17.06 -8.74 10.66
CA HIS A 38 18.45 -9.03 10.35
C HIS A 38 19.16 -7.69 10.22
N SER A 39 19.86 -7.28 11.28
CA SER A 39 20.76 -6.14 11.24
C SER A 39 22.15 -6.62 10.80
N SER A 40 22.42 -6.65 9.49
CA SER A 40 23.80 -6.45 9.05
C SER A 40 24.03 -4.94 9.01
N SER A 41 24.50 -4.39 10.11
CA SER A 41 25.00 -3.02 10.16
C SER A 41 26.33 -2.98 9.40
N HIS A 42 26.28 -2.76 8.10
CA HIS A 42 27.46 -2.32 7.38
C HIS A 42 27.75 -0.87 7.83
N GLU A 43 28.84 -0.67 8.55
CA GLU A 43 29.33 0.66 8.91
C GLU A 43 29.81 1.36 7.63
N HIS A 44 28.90 2.06 6.94
CA HIS A 44 29.27 2.88 5.80
C HIS A 44 29.74 4.25 6.29
N GLU A 45 30.90 4.71 5.80
CA GLU A 45 31.34 6.09 6.02
C GLU A 45 30.32 7.07 5.41
N PHE A 46 29.97 8.13 6.15
CA PHE A 46 29.02 9.13 5.69
C PHE A 46 29.50 9.75 4.37
N GLY A 47 28.64 9.70 3.34
CA GLY A 47 28.94 10.23 2.01
C GLY A 47 29.74 9.29 1.09
N LYS A 48 30.10 8.08 1.54
CA LYS A 48 30.68 7.04 0.67
C LYS A 48 29.69 5.92 0.45
N TRP A 49 29.19 5.80 -0.78
CA TRP A 49 28.38 4.67 -1.21
C TRP A 49 29.29 3.62 -1.85
N THR A 50 29.28 2.41 -1.29
CA THR A 50 29.93 1.23 -1.88
C THR A 50 28.93 0.54 -2.80
N PRO A 51 29.24 0.36 -4.10
CA PRO A 51 28.38 -0.38 -5.00
C PRO A 51 28.14 -1.81 -4.50
N ILE A 52 26.89 -2.25 -4.56
CA ILE A 52 26.50 -3.63 -4.26
C ILE A 52 26.09 -4.25 -5.60
N ASP A 53 26.62 -5.43 -5.91
CA ASP A 53 26.12 -6.23 -7.05
C ASP A 53 24.80 -6.88 -6.65
N PHE A 54 23.73 -6.09 -6.78
CA PHE A 54 22.37 -6.49 -6.43
C PHE A 54 21.67 -7.09 -7.65
N ARG A 55 21.01 -8.23 -7.45
CA ARG A 55 20.11 -8.85 -8.42
C ARG A 55 18.77 -9.13 -7.76
N ALA A 56 17.69 -8.66 -8.37
CA ALA A 56 16.36 -9.00 -7.89
C ALA A 56 16.05 -10.48 -8.15
N PRO A 57 15.32 -11.14 -7.25
CA PRO A 57 14.80 -12.46 -7.53
C PRO A 57 13.80 -12.39 -8.70
N SER A 58 13.70 -13.48 -9.46
CA SER A 58 12.63 -13.60 -10.46
C SER A 58 11.29 -13.75 -9.73
N PRO A 59 10.29 -12.89 -10.02
CA PRO A 59 9.01 -12.92 -9.33
C PRO A 59 8.23 -14.20 -9.69
N PRO A 60 7.38 -14.70 -8.78
CA PRO A 60 6.46 -15.78 -9.11
C PRO A 60 5.43 -15.30 -10.15
N VAL A 61 5.01 -16.19 -11.04
CA VAL A 61 3.98 -15.89 -12.02
C VAL A 61 2.67 -15.51 -11.32
N TYR A 62 2.06 -14.39 -11.72
CA TYR A 62 0.77 -13.98 -11.17
C TYR A 62 -0.35 -14.89 -11.71
N PRO A 63 -1.15 -15.53 -10.84
CA PRO A 63 -2.17 -16.47 -11.25
C PRO A 63 -3.30 -15.79 -12.02
N ASP A 64 -3.71 -16.39 -13.13
CA ASP A 64 -4.84 -15.95 -13.97
C ASP A 64 -4.73 -14.50 -14.46
N TRP A 65 -3.51 -13.98 -14.59
CA TRP A 65 -3.29 -12.64 -15.12
C TRP A 65 -3.54 -12.60 -16.64
N SER A 66 -4.25 -11.57 -17.09
CA SER A 66 -4.42 -11.27 -18.50
C SER A 66 -4.56 -9.76 -18.70
N ILE A 67 -3.83 -9.27 -19.71
CA ILE A 67 -3.86 -7.87 -20.15
C ILE A 67 -5.24 -7.42 -20.64
N GLU A 68 -6.19 -8.33 -20.92
CA GLU A 68 -7.52 -7.96 -21.40
C GLU A 68 -8.59 -8.05 -20.30
N THR A 69 -8.44 -9.03 -19.40
CA THR A 69 -9.51 -9.41 -18.47
C THR A 69 -9.22 -9.04 -17.02
N THR A 70 -7.95 -8.84 -16.64
CA THR A 70 -7.59 -8.49 -15.26
C THR A 70 -8.11 -7.11 -14.92
N LYS A 71 -9.03 -7.04 -13.96
CA LYS A 71 -9.64 -5.78 -13.53
C LYS A 71 -8.67 -4.97 -12.68
N PRO A 72 -8.72 -3.63 -12.76
CA PRO A 72 -7.95 -2.76 -11.87
C PRO A 72 -8.32 -3.04 -10.40
N LEU A 73 -7.31 -3.06 -9.53
CA LEU A 73 -7.55 -3.19 -8.10
C LEU A 73 -8.36 -1.99 -7.58
N PRO A 74 -9.37 -2.21 -6.71
CA PRO A 74 -10.15 -1.13 -6.15
C PRO A 74 -9.26 -0.16 -5.36
N TYR A 75 -9.12 1.06 -5.87
CA TYR A 75 -8.36 2.10 -5.17
C TYR A 75 -9.07 2.46 -3.85
N ARG A 76 -8.44 2.15 -2.72
CA ARG A 76 -8.92 2.56 -1.38
C ARG A 76 -7.96 3.57 -0.76
N PRO A 77 -8.07 4.86 -1.12
CA PRO A 77 -7.09 5.87 -0.71
C PRO A 77 -7.04 6.06 0.81
N PHE A 78 -8.19 6.00 1.49
CA PHE A 78 -8.26 6.21 2.94
C PHE A 78 -9.30 5.29 3.58
N LYS A 79 -9.01 4.76 4.77
CA LYS A 79 -10.06 4.14 5.61
C LYS A 79 -10.74 5.26 6.39
N TYR A 80 -12.05 5.43 6.18
CA TYR A 80 -12.86 6.39 6.93
C TYR A 80 -13.01 5.95 8.40
N GLY A 81 -12.83 6.87 9.33
CA GLY A 81 -13.09 6.66 10.76
C GLY A 81 -12.26 7.59 11.66
N PRO A 82 -12.73 7.88 12.89
CA PRO A 82 -12.04 8.77 13.84
C PRO A 82 -10.68 8.23 14.32
N ASP A 83 -10.40 6.94 14.09
CA ASP A 83 -9.21 6.24 14.60
C ASP A 83 -8.12 5.98 13.53
N TYR A 84 -8.26 6.51 12.30
CA TYR A 84 -7.30 6.23 11.21
C TYR A 84 -6.26 7.33 11.06
N PHE A 85 -5.13 7.19 11.76
CA PHE A 85 -3.96 8.05 11.58
C PHE A 85 -3.19 7.62 10.32
N ILE A 86 -3.08 8.52 9.34
CA ILE A 86 -2.20 8.34 8.18
C ILE A 86 -0.77 8.63 8.64
N THR A 87 -0.07 7.62 9.13
CA THR A 87 1.38 7.71 9.32
C THR A 87 2.05 7.44 7.98
N MET A 88 2.98 8.31 7.57
CA MET A 88 3.88 8.09 6.43
C MET A 88 4.77 6.87 6.72
N GLY A 89 4.23 5.67 6.53
CA GLY A 89 4.92 4.42 6.79
C GLY A 89 5.81 4.07 5.63
N LEU A 90 7.10 4.43 5.71
CA LEU A 90 8.10 3.86 4.82
C LEU A 90 8.14 2.35 5.09
N ARG A 91 7.94 1.56 4.04
CA ARG A 91 8.02 0.09 4.07
C ARG A 91 9.09 -0.34 3.09
N ARG A 92 9.74 -1.47 3.37
CA ARG A 92 10.58 -2.13 2.36
C ARG A 92 9.70 -2.47 1.18
N LEU A 93 10.18 -2.15 -0.01
CA LEU A 93 9.58 -2.54 -1.28
C LEU A 93 9.59 -4.07 -1.35
N ASP A 94 8.46 -4.64 -1.77
CA ASP A 94 8.35 -6.06 -2.07
C ASP A 94 8.64 -6.24 -3.56
N LEU A 95 9.81 -6.76 -3.91
CA LEU A 95 10.24 -6.83 -5.32
C LEU A 95 9.45 -7.88 -6.13
N ASP A 96 8.82 -8.83 -5.44
CA ASP A 96 7.95 -9.83 -6.07
C ASP A 96 6.57 -9.24 -6.43
N ASP A 97 6.20 -8.09 -5.85
CA ASP A 97 4.87 -7.47 -5.96
C ASP A 97 4.95 -5.93 -5.88
N TRP A 98 5.76 -5.34 -6.77
CA TRP A 98 5.99 -3.89 -6.84
C TRP A 98 5.31 -3.17 -8.01
N ILE A 99 5.01 -3.90 -9.08
CA ILE A 99 4.39 -3.37 -10.30
C ILE A 99 3.20 -4.24 -10.65
N GLU A 100 2.03 -3.59 -10.76
CA GLU A 100 0.77 -4.24 -11.09
C GLU A 100 0.32 -3.79 -12.50
N LEU A 101 -0.09 -4.74 -13.33
CA LEU A 101 -0.68 -4.49 -14.65
C LEU A 101 -2.13 -4.95 -14.67
N ASP A 102 -2.99 -4.10 -15.20
CA ASP A 102 -4.41 -4.37 -15.40
C ASP A 102 -4.80 -4.20 -16.87
N ASN A 103 -6.07 -4.44 -17.16
CA ASN A 103 -6.62 -4.30 -18.49
C ASN A 103 -6.74 -2.87 -19.02
N GLN A 104 -6.47 -1.86 -18.19
CA GLN A 104 -6.45 -0.45 -18.57
C GLN A 104 -5.05 0.03 -18.94
N TRP A 105 -4.01 -0.79 -18.72
CA TRP A 105 -2.62 -0.43 -19.00
C TRP A 105 -2.43 0.10 -20.42
N ALA A 106 -2.93 -0.60 -21.44
CA ALA A 106 -2.73 -0.21 -22.84
C ALA A 106 -3.29 1.20 -23.12
N ARG A 107 -4.49 1.50 -22.60
CA ARG A 107 -5.08 2.83 -22.72
C ARG A 107 -4.20 3.90 -22.06
N PHE A 108 -3.79 3.71 -20.82
CA PHE A 108 -2.98 4.69 -20.11
C PHE A 108 -1.58 4.85 -20.71
N HIS A 109 -1.04 3.77 -21.26
CA HIS A 109 0.24 3.77 -21.96
C HIS A 109 0.16 4.58 -23.27
N GLU A 110 -0.88 4.40 -24.07
CA GLU A 110 -1.13 5.23 -25.26
C GLU A 110 -1.37 6.70 -24.90
N GLU A 111 -2.15 6.99 -23.85
CA GLU A 111 -2.31 8.37 -23.37
C GLU A 111 -0.97 8.98 -22.91
N LYS A 112 -0.09 8.19 -22.29
CA LYS A 112 1.26 8.62 -21.91
C LYS A 112 2.09 8.93 -23.16
N LYS A 113 2.10 8.05 -24.17
CA LYS A 113 2.80 8.29 -25.44
C LYS A 113 2.30 9.55 -26.15
N ALA A 114 0.98 9.72 -26.24
CA ALA A 114 0.37 10.91 -26.85
C ALA A 114 0.83 12.20 -26.16
N ARG A 115 0.90 12.22 -24.82
CA ARG A 115 1.43 13.36 -24.07
C ARG A 115 2.92 13.61 -24.34
N LEU A 116 3.72 12.54 -24.44
CA LEU A 116 5.15 12.61 -24.77
C LEU A 116 5.43 13.04 -26.23
N ALA A 117 4.47 12.92 -27.14
CA ALA A 117 4.60 13.40 -28.50
C ALA A 117 4.36 14.93 -28.64
N THR A 118 3.92 15.59 -27.57
CA THR A 118 3.66 17.04 -27.58
C THR A 118 4.90 17.84 -27.19
N GLU A 119 4.89 19.15 -27.47
CA GLU A 119 5.88 20.12 -26.99
C GLU A 119 6.08 20.11 -25.45
N ARG A 120 5.10 19.60 -24.70
CA ARG A 120 5.14 19.51 -23.23
C ARG A 120 5.97 18.33 -22.72
N ALA A 121 6.44 17.44 -23.58
CA ALA A 121 7.24 16.26 -23.20
C ALA A 121 8.43 16.62 -22.31
N SER A 122 9.10 17.73 -22.64
CA SER A 122 10.22 18.29 -21.88
C SER A 122 9.89 18.63 -20.42
N ARG A 123 8.61 18.78 -20.06
CA ARG A 123 8.15 19.05 -18.69
C ARG A 123 7.62 17.81 -17.96
N LEU A 124 7.40 16.69 -18.68
CA LEU A 124 6.78 15.49 -18.15
C LEU A 124 7.80 14.47 -17.64
N CYS A 125 8.95 14.36 -18.30
CA CYS A 125 10.01 13.45 -17.91
C CYS A 125 11.35 14.18 -17.99
N LYS A 126 12.12 14.15 -16.89
CA LYS A 126 13.49 14.64 -16.82
C LYS A 126 14.28 13.77 -15.85
N THR A 127 15.49 13.46 -16.24
CA THR A 127 16.49 12.82 -15.40
C THR A 127 17.67 13.79 -15.30
N THR A 128 18.10 14.10 -14.09
CA THR A 128 19.31 14.90 -13.91
C THR A 128 20.55 14.04 -14.22
N PRO A 129 21.69 14.63 -14.64
CA PRO A 129 22.89 13.85 -14.95
C PRO A 129 23.33 12.94 -13.80
N GLU A 130 23.17 13.40 -12.56
CA GLU A 130 23.53 12.67 -11.34
C GLU A 130 22.60 11.47 -11.07
N ALA A 131 21.38 11.51 -11.60
CA ALA A 131 20.38 10.44 -11.43
C ALA A 131 20.30 9.52 -12.65
N HIS A 132 21.11 9.74 -13.68
CA HIS A 132 21.05 9.00 -14.94
C HIS A 132 21.28 7.50 -14.74
N ASP A 133 22.33 7.14 -14.00
CA ASP A 133 22.68 5.74 -13.75
C ASP A 133 21.59 5.02 -12.95
N ALA A 134 21.03 5.68 -11.93
CA ALA A 134 19.90 5.15 -11.16
C ALA A 134 18.64 4.98 -12.02
N ALA A 135 18.41 5.85 -13.01
CA ALA A 135 17.28 5.73 -13.92
C ALA A 135 17.43 4.53 -14.86
N LEU A 136 18.65 4.27 -15.35
CA LEU A 136 18.95 3.08 -16.15
C LEU A 136 18.79 1.80 -15.33
N GLU A 137 19.34 1.76 -14.11
CA GLU A 137 19.18 0.63 -13.20
C GLU A 137 17.69 0.34 -12.93
N THR A 138 16.88 1.37 -12.71
CA THR A 138 15.43 1.21 -12.52
C THR A 138 14.74 0.66 -13.78
N MET A 139 15.17 1.07 -14.96
CA MET A 139 14.63 0.58 -16.23
C MET A 139 14.98 -0.90 -16.46
N GLU A 140 16.24 -1.28 -16.19
CA GLU A 140 16.69 -2.67 -16.26
C GLU A 140 15.89 -3.54 -15.28
N LEU A 141 15.79 -3.11 -14.01
CA LEU A 141 15.04 -3.80 -12.98
C LEU A 141 13.55 -3.98 -13.34
N LEU A 142 12.93 -2.95 -13.93
CA LEU A 142 11.56 -3.03 -14.42
C LEU A 142 11.43 -4.02 -15.59
N SER A 143 12.40 -4.03 -16.50
CA SER A 143 12.39 -4.95 -17.65
C SER A 143 12.66 -6.40 -17.28
N GLU A 144 13.43 -6.66 -16.23
CA GLU A 144 13.65 -8.01 -15.70
C GLU A 144 12.42 -8.55 -14.95
N TYR A 145 11.60 -7.67 -14.39
CA TYR A 145 10.39 -8.03 -13.66
C TYR A 145 9.20 -8.35 -14.58
N LEU A 146 9.03 -7.60 -15.67
CA LEU A 146 7.91 -7.70 -16.61
C LEU A 146 8.09 -8.81 -17.64
#